data_AF-A0A4R6QBP0-F1
#
_entry.id   AF-A0A4R6QBP0-F1
#
_cell.length_a   1.000
_cell.length_b   1.000
_cell.length_c   1.000
_cell.angle_alpha   90.00
_cell.angle_beta   90.00
_cell.angle_gamma   90.00
#
_symmetry.space_group_name_H-M   'P 1'
#
loop_
_entity.id
_entity.type
_entity.pdbx_description
1 polymer ?
#
loop_
_entity_poly.entity_id
_entity_poly.type
_entity_poly.pdbx_seq_one_letter_code
_entity_poly.pdbx_strand_id
1 'polypeptide(L)' 'MDKESRDYEVCLCYHVTRGEIEDMIKENNIRDLKTLCEVAKVGDKCGGCREDLDMILSEVNS' A
#
# COMPACT_ATOMS: atom_id res chain seq x y z
N MET A 1 -1.25 -15.83 7.30
CA MET A 1 -1.68 -14.88 6.27
C MET A 1 -0.43 -14.41 5.58
N ASP A 2 -0.29 -14.79 4.32
CA ASP A 2 0.87 -14.52 3.49
C ASP A 2 0.77 -13.07 3.01
N LYS A 3 1.40 -12.14 3.75
CA LYS A 3 1.42 -10.70 3.41
C LYS A 3 2.12 -10.39 2.09
N GLU A 4 2.87 -11.36 1.57
CA GLU A 4 3.52 -11.31 0.25
C GLU A 4 2.55 -11.63 -0.89
N SER A 5 1.37 -12.20 -0.60
CA SER A 5 0.37 -12.44 -1.63
C SER A 5 -0.17 -11.13 -2.17
N ARG A 6 -0.31 -11.03 -3.49
CA ARG A 6 -0.98 -9.88 -4.13
C ARG A 6 -2.44 -9.73 -3.71
N ASP A 7 -3.08 -10.81 -3.27
CA ASP A 7 -4.47 -10.81 -2.77
C ASP A 7 -4.57 -10.40 -1.29
N TYR A 8 -3.45 -10.14 -0.60
CA TYR A 8 -3.47 -9.66 0.78
C TYR A 8 -4.16 -8.30 0.87
N GLU A 9 -5.28 -8.22 1.60
CA GLU A 9 -5.94 -6.95 1.91
C GLU A 9 -5.10 -6.13 2.89
N VAL A 10 -4.37 -5.14 2.37
CA VAL A 10 -3.53 -4.21 3.13
C VAL A 10 -4.39 -3.24 3.94
N CYS A 11 -5.48 -2.73 3.35
CA CYS A 11 -6.39 -1.80 4.02
C CYS A 11 -7.80 -2.38 4.15
N LEU A 12 -8.11 -2.97 5.30
CA LEU A 12 -9.44 -3.54 5.60
C LEU A 12 -10.56 -2.48 5.66
N CYS A 13 -10.22 -1.20 5.78
CA CYS A 13 -11.20 -0.11 5.78
C CYS A 13 -11.77 0.20 4.40
N TYR A 14 -10.96 -0.02 3.36
CA TYR A 14 -11.24 0.35 1.98
C TYR A 14 -11.08 -0.83 1.01
N HIS A 15 -10.76 -2.03 1.53
CA HIS A 15 -10.53 -3.26 0.77
C HIS A 15 -9.51 -3.12 -0.35
N VAL A 16 -8.37 -2.49 -0.04
CA VAL A 16 -7.25 -2.35 -0.98
C VAL A 16 -6.23 -3.45 -0.74
N THR A 17 -5.85 -4.12 -1.82
CA THR A 17 -4.93 -5.27 -1.83
C THR A 17 -3.47 -4.86 -2.06
N ARG A 18 -2.53 -5.75 -1.71
CA ARG A 18 -1.10 -5.56 -1.98
C ARG A 18 -0.82 -5.37 -3.47
N GLY A 19 -1.46 -6.16 -4.34
CA GLY A 19 -1.28 -6.06 -5.78
C GLY A 19 -1.63 -4.66 -6.32
N GLU A 20 -2.73 -4.08 -5.87
CA GLU A 20 -3.13 -2.71 -6.25
C GLU A 20 -2.12 -1.67 -5.75
N ILE A 21 -1.60 -1.82 -4.54
CA ILE A 21 -0.56 -0.93 -3.98
C ILE A 21 0.73 -1.01 -4.81
N GLU A 22 1.21 -2.22 -5.13
CA GLU A 22 2.41 -2.43 -5.96
C GLU A 22 2.27 -1.77 -7.34
N ASP A 23 1.09 -1.93 -7.97
CA ASP A 23 0.81 -1.37 -9.28
C ASP A 23 0.78 0.17 -9.21
N MET A 24 0.11 0.76 -8.22
CA MET A 24 0.10 2.21 -8.01
C MET A 24 1.49 2.79 -7.79
N ILE A 25 2.34 2.12 -7.01
CA ILE A 25 3.73 2.55 -6.79
C ILE A 25 4.49 2.60 -8.10
N LYS A 26 4.42 1.54 -8.91
CA LYS A 26 5.16 1.41 -10.17
C LYS A 26 4.65 2.36 -11.25
N GLU A 27 3.33 2.45 -11.43
CA GLU A 27 2.71 3.28 -12.47
C GLU A 27 2.91 4.78 -12.23
N ASN A 28 2.92 5.20 -10.95
CA ASN A 28 3.05 6.61 -10.57
C ASN A 28 4.47 6.97 -10.08
N ASN A 29 5.41 6.02 -10.10
CA ASN A 29 6.78 6.17 -9.58
C ASN A 29 6.79 6.80 -8.17
N ILE A 30 5.98 6.25 -7.26
CA ILE A 30 5.81 6.75 -5.89
C ILE A 30 7.01 6.34 -5.04
N ARG A 31 7.55 7.28 -4.26
CA ARG A 31 8.75 7.07 -3.42
C ARG A 31 8.59 7.46 -1.96
N ASP A 32 7.38 7.84 -1.54
CA ASP A 32 7.11 8.21 -0.16
C ASP A 32 5.71 7.77 0.29
N LEU A 33 5.59 7.43 1.57
CA LEU A 33 4.36 6.89 2.16
C LEU A 33 3.19 7.89 2.07
N LYS A 34 3.46 9.19 2.16
CA LYS A 34 2.42 10.22 2.13
C LYS A 34 1.74 10.23 0.77
N THR A 35 2.52 10.36 -0.31
CA THR A 35 2.03 10.29 -1.69
C THR A 35 1.31 8.97 -1.95
N LEU A 36 1.83 7.85 -1.44
CA LEU A 36 1.16 6.55 -1.57
C LEU A 36 -0.23 6.55 -0.93
N CYS A 37 -0.36 7.04 0.30
CA CYS A 37 -1.66 7.12 0.98
C CYS A 37 -2.65 8.03 0.26
N GLU A 38 -2.19 9.15 -0.29
CA GLU A 38 -3.01 10.09 -1.06
C GLU A 38 -3.50 9.48 -2.38
N VAL A 39 -2.62 8.82 -3.14
CA VAL A 39 -2.97 8.17 -4.42
C VAL A 39 -3.88 6.96 -4.20
N ALA A 40 -3.55 6.10 -3.23
CA ALA A 40 -4.34 4.91 -2.90
C ALA A 40 -5.63 5.23 -2.11
N LYS A 41 -5.80 6.46 -1.62
CA LYS A 41 -6.95 6.91 -0.81
C LYS A 41 -7.18 6.03 0.43
N VAL A 42 -6.09 5.74 1.14
CA VAL A 42 -6.09 4.89 2.33
C VAL A 42 -5.32 5.54 3.48
N GLY A 43 -5.41 4.94 4.66
CA GLY A 43 -4.65 5.39 5.83
C GLY A 43 -5.24 6.59 6.55
N ASP A 44 -6.41 7.09 6.16
CA ASP A 44 -7.10 8.24 6.77
C ASP A 44 -8.26 7.86 7.72
N LYS A 45 -8.73 6.60 7.70
CA LYS A 45 -9.81 6.11 8.56
C LYS A 45 -9.34 5.61 9.93
N CYS A 46 -8.55 4.53 9.97
CA CYS A 46 -8.00 3.97 11.21
C CYS A 46 -6.46 4.06 11.29
N GLY A 47 -5.79 4.28 10.16
CA GLY A 47 -4.32 4.35 10.07
C GLY A 47 -3.57 3.02 10.16
N GLY A 48 -4.25 1.91 10.46
CA GLY A 48 -3.59 0.61 10.72
C GLY A 48 -2.83 0.00 9.54
N CYS A 49 -3.11 0.41 8.30
CA CYS A 49 -2.42 -0.08 7.10
C CYS A 49 -1.09 0.63 6.82
N ARG A 50 -0.76 1.72 7.53
CA ARG A 50 0.39 2.59 7.19
C ARG A 50 1.73 1.87 7.31
N GLU A 51 1.90 0.98 8.29
CA GLU A 51 3.13 0.18 8.45
C GLU A 51 3.31 -0.82 7.30
N ASP A 52 2.25 -1.52 6.89
CA ASP A 52 2.30 -2.44 5.75
C ASP A 52 2.55 -1.68 4.42
N LEU A 53 1.96 -0.49 4.25
CA LEU A 53 2.20 0.36 3.07
C LEU A 53 3.65 0.82 2.96
N ASP A 54 4.29 1.20 4.08
CA ASP A 54 5.69 1.65 4.09
C ASP A 54 6.66 0.50 3.78
N MET A 55 6.34 -0.71 4.27
CA MET A 55 7.06 -1.93 3.95
C MET A 55 6.99 -2.25 2.46
N ILE A 56 5.78 -2.31 1.88
CA ILE A 56 5.57 -2.59 0.45
C ILE A 56 6.28 -1.53 -0.41
N LEU A 57 6.19 -0.25 -0.02
CA LEU A 57 6.86 0.85 -0.72
C LEU A 57 8.38 0.65 -0.76
N SER A 58 8.98 0.24 0.36
CA SER A 58 10.42 -0.02 0.48
C SER A 58 10.85 -1.23 -0.36
N GLU A 59 10.07 -2.31 -0.34
CA GLU A 59 10.33 -3.53 -1.12
C GLU A 59 10.27 -3.27 -2.64
N VAL A 60 9.25 -2.56 -3.11
CA VAL A 60 9.07 -2.27 -4.55
C VAL A 60 10.17 -1.36 -5.10
N ASN A 61 10.71 -0.46 -4.27
CA ASN A 61 11.77 0.49 -4.66
C ASN A 61 13.20 0.00 -4.35
N SER A 62 13.37 -1.24 -3.88
CA SER A 62 14.68 -1.83 -3.56
C SER A 62 15.46 -2.34 -4.77
#